data_AF-A0A8J6WVI8-F1
#
_entry.id   AF-A0A8J6WVI8-F1
#
_cell.length_a   1.000
_cell.length_b   1.000
_cell.length_c   1.000
_cell.angle_alpha   90.00
_cell.angle_beta   90.00
_cell.angle_gamma   90.00
#
_symmetry.space_group_name_H-M   'P 1'
#
loop_
_entity.id
_entity.type
_entity.pdbx_description
1 polymer ?
#
loop_
_entity_poly.entity_id
_entity_poly.type
_entity_poly.pdbx_seq_one_letter_code
_entity_poly.pdbx_strand_id
1 'polypeptide(L)' 'MKTITAIYEQGVLRLTQPVELPEGTEVQVVIITNTNEANAPKGNAASILAAIAALPEETVDEA' A
#
# COMPACT_ATOMS: atom_id res chain seq x y z
N MET A 1 2.80 -1.71 -21.99
CA MET A 1 2.21 -0.85 -20.94
C MET A 1 3.36 -0.11 -20.27
N LYS A 2 3.40 1.23 -20.34
CA LYS A 2 4.49 2.03 -19.75
C LYS A 2 3.95 2.70 -18.49
N THR A 3 4.61 2.46 -17.35
CA THR A 3 4.29 3.15 -16.09
C THR A 3 4.99 4.50 -16.07
N ILE A 4 4.26 5.57 -15.79
CA ILE A 4 4.79 6.93 -15.73
C ILE A 4 4.67 7.40 -14.28
N THR A 5 5.74 7.98 -13.75
CA THR A 5 5.76 8.55 -12.40
C THR A 5 5.24 9.98 -12.43
N ALA A 6 4.37 10.30 -11.47
CA ALA A 6 3.80 11.62 -11.28
C ALA A 6 3.70 11.95 -9.79
N ILE A 7 3.64 13.24 -9.48
CA ILE A 7 3.39 13.75 -8.13
C ILE A 7 2.00 14.38 -8.12
N TYR A 8 1.21 14.05 -7.11
CA TYR A 8 -0.09 14.68 -6.88
C TYR A 8 0.09 15.91 -5.99
N GLU A 9 -0.06 17.11 -6.57
CA GLU A 9 0.07 18.37 -5.86
C GLU A 9 -1.07 19.31 -6.26
N GLN A 10 -1.70 19.96 -5.27
CA GLN A 10 -2.76 20.96 -5.48
C GLN A 10 -3.94 20.46 -6.35
N GLY A 11 -4.27 19.16 -6.27
CA GLY A 11 -5.36 18.58 -7.05
C GLY A 11 -4.97 18.12 -8.46
N VAL A 12 -3.70 18.21 -8.85
CA VAL A 12 -3.21 17.93 -10.21
C VAL A 12 -2.12 16.85 -10.18
N LEU A 13 -2.18 15.90 -11.13
CA LEU A 13 -1.09 14.95 -11.40
C LEU A 13 -0.03 15.61 -12.28
N ARG A 14 1.12 15.96 -11.70
CA ARG A 14 2.28 16.49 -12.44
C ARG A 14 3.26 15.36 -12.73
N LEU A 15 3.49 15.05 -14.01
CA LEU A 15 4.50 14.06 -14.40
C LEU A 15 5.88 14.50 -13.93
N THR A 16 6.70 13.56 -13.45
CA THR A 16 8.09 13.87 -13.03
C THR A 16 9.03 14.00 -14.22
N GLN A 17 8.67 13.40 -15.36
CA GLN A 17 9.38 13.51 -16.62
C GLN A 17 8.37 13.77 -17.74
N PRO A 18 8.74 14.56 -18.76
CA PRO A 18 7.92 14.71 -19.95
C PRO A 18 7.65 13.35 -20.61
N VAL A 19 6.46 13.20 -21.17
CA VAL A 19 6.11 12.08 -22.03
C VAL A 19 5.83 12.60 -23.42
N GLU A 20 6.45 11.97 -24.43
CA GLU A 20 6.14 12.25 -25.82
C GLU A 20 4.86 11.52 -26.20
N LEU A 21 3.77 12.28 -26.36
CA LEU A 21 2.49 11.79 -26.87
C LEU A 21 2.00 12.73 -27.97
N PRO A 22 1.49 12.20 -29.10
CA PRO A 22 0.85 13.02 -30.11
C PRO A 22 -0.32 13.82 -29.54
N GLU A 23 -0.53 15.04 -30.04
CA GLU A 23 -1.71 15.83 -29.69
C GLU A 23 -3.00 15.07 -30.01
N GLY A 24 -4.00 15.16 -29.12
CA GLY A 24 -5.27 14.44 -29.25
C GLY A 24 -5.24 12.97 -28.84
N THR A 25 -4.11 12.47 -28.30
CA THR A 25 -4.04 11.11 -27.75
C THR A 25 -4.96 10.96 -26.54
N GLU A 26 -5.90 10.01 -26.60
CA GLU A 26 -6.72 9.62 -25.46
C GLU A 26 -5.89 8.80 -24.45
N VAL A 27 -5.98 9.16 -23.18
CA VAL A 27 -5.25 8.50 -22.09
C VAL A 27 -6.21 7.98 -21.03
N GLN A 28 -5.98 6.75 -20.59
CA GLN A 28 -6.70 6.15 -19.46
C GLN A 28 -5.87 6.32 -18.19
N VAL A 29 -6.45 6.92 -17.16
CA VAL A 29 -5.81 7.10 -15.86
C VAL A 29 -6.42 6.13 -14.85
N VAL A 30 -5.58 5.30 -14.24
CA VAL A 30 -5.99 4.37 -13.16
C VAL A 30 -5.35 4.85 -11.87
N ILE A 31 -6.17 5.25 -10.90
CA ILE A 31 -5.72 5.68 -9.58
C ILE A 31 -5.95 4.53 -8.61
N ILE A 32 -4.86 3.96 -8.08
CA ILE A 32 -4.90 2.94 -7.03
C ILE A 32 -4.44 3.61 -5.74
N THR A 33 -5.37 3.87 -4.84
CA THR A 33 -5.03 4.32 -3.49
C THR A 33 -4.75 3.08 -2.63
N ASN A 34 -3.52 2.95 -2.13
CA ASN A 34 -3.23 1.96 -1.10
C ASN A 34 -3.78 2.47 0.23
N THR A 35 -5.09 2.34 0.45
CA THR A 35 -5.73 2.64 1.75
C THR A 35 -5.37 1.64 2.85
N ASN A 36 -4.44 0.70 2.58
CA ASN A 36 -4.08 -0.36 3.52
C ASN A 36 -3.23 0.11 4.70
N GLU A 37 -2.68 1.33 4.69
CA GLU A 37 -1.99 1.88 5.88
C GLU A 37 -2.94 2.55 6.89
N ALA A 38 -4.17 2.89 6.48
CA ALA A 38 -5.16 3.48 7.39
C ALA A 38 -5.90 2.44 8.25
N ASN A 39 -5.81 1.16 7.89
CA ASN A 39 -6.44 0.04 8.60
C ASN A 39 -5.44 -1.00 9.13
N ALA A 40 -4.13 -0.73 9.08
CA ALA A 40 -3.22 -1.50 9.91
C ALA A 40 -3.62 -1.22 11.37
N PRO A 41 -4.11 -2.21 12.14
CA PRO A 41 -4.36 -1.97 13.55
C PRO A 41 -3.03 -1.48 14.13
N LYS A 42 -3.03 -0.26 14.67
CA LYS A 42 -1.94 0.24 15.52
C LYS A 42 -1.94 -0.57 16.82
N GLY A 43 -1.78 -1.90 16.71
CA GLY A 43 -1.40 -2.72 17.84
C GLY A 43 -0.02 -2.21 18.23
N ASN A 44 0.06 -1.55 19.39
CA ASN A 44 1.36 -1.23 19.93
C ASN A 44 2.10 -2.57 20.16
N ALA A 45 3.43 -2.54 20.21
CA ALA A 45 4.21 -3.77 20.38
C ALA A 45 3.73 -4.61 21.59
N ALA A 46 3.24 -3.97 22.65
CA ALA A 46 2.70 -4.66 23.81
C ALA A 46 1.41 -5.45 23.50
N SER A 47 0.55 -4.97 22.60
CA SER A 47 -0.66 -5.69 22.14
C SER A 47 -0.30 -6.97 21.39
N ILE A 48 0.74 -6.91 20.54
CA ILE A 48 1.22 -8.06 19.77
C ILE A 48 1.87 -9.08 20.71
N LEU A 49 2.70 -8.61 21.65
CA LEU A 49 3.35 -9.48 22.64
C LEU A 49 2.34 -10.16 23.58
N ALA A 50 1.29 -9.45 24.00
CA ALA A 50 0.22 -10.02 24.81
C ALA A 50 -0.55 -11.12 24.04
N ALA A 51 -0.77 -10.93 22.75
CA ALA A 51 -1.43 -11.93 21.91
C ALA A 51 -0.59 -13.19 21.74
N ILE A 52 0.73 -13.06 21.57
CA ILE A 52 1.66 -14.19 21.47
C ILE A 52 1.71 -14.96 22.79
N ALA A 53 1.79 -14.26 23.94
CA ALA A 53 1.81 -14.88 25.26
C ALA A 53 0.49 -15.61 25.62
N ALA A 54 -0.61 -15.25 24.96
CA ALA A 54 -1.91 -15.90 25.14
C ALA A 54 -2.12 -17.12 24.23
N LEU A 55 -1.18 -17.42 23.32
CA LEU A 55 -1.25 -18.65 22.53
C LEU A 55 -1.05 -19.85 23.47
N PRO A 56 -1.94 -20.86 23.43
CA PRO A 56 -1.72 -22.08 24.18
C PRO A 56 -0.44 -22.75 23.67
N GLU A 57 0.41 -23.19 24.59
CA GLU A 57 1.60 -23.94 24.21
C GLU A 57 1.18 -25.24 23.53
N GLU A 58 1.68 -25.46 22.32
CA GLU A 58 1.52 -26.74 21.63
C GLU A 58 2.24 -27.79 22.48
N THR A 59 1.49 -28.57 23.25
CA THR A 59 2.02 -29.74 23.91
C THR A 59 2.39 -30.71 22.81
N VAL A 60 3.68 -30.82 22.51
CA VAL A 60 4.22 -31.97 21.79
C VAL A 60 3.88 -33.21 22.61
N ASP A 61 2.79 -33.86 22.22
CA ASP A 61 2.39 -35.17 22.74
C ASP A 61 3.43 -36.16 22.22
N GLU A 62 4.39 -36.49 23.09
CA GLU A 62 5.44 -37.47 22.81
C GLU A 62 4.78 -38.85 22.82
N ALA A 63 4.43 -39.33 21.62
CA ALA A 63 3.88 -40.65 21.37
C ALA A 63 4.96 -41.74 21.29
#